data_AF-A0A3B8WDP4-F1
#
_entry.id   AF-A0A3B8WDP4-F1
#
_cell.length_a   1.000
_cell.length_b   1.000
_cell.length_c   1.000
_cell.angle_alpha   90.00
_cell.angle_beta   90.00
_cell.angle_gamma   90.00
#
_symmetry.space_group_name_H-M   'P 1'
#
loop_
_entity.id
_entity.type
_entity.pdbx_description
1 polymer ?
#
loop_
_entity_poly.entity_id
_entity_poly.type
_entity_poly.pdbx_seq_one_letter_code
_entity_poly.pdbx_strand_id
1 'polypeptide(L)'
;LIIYYSLLLSISEHLGYNAAYAISSVATVILVALYASTFLPGKSMVGLFTGLMVAFYGFIFVIVQAQDYSLLIGSMGLFAIIAVIMYFSRRIAWYK
;
A
#
# COMPACT_ATOMS: atom_id res chain seq x y z
N LEU A 1 -3.78 11.26 2.73
CA LEU A 1 -3.99 11.44 1.27
C LEU A 1 -3.42 12.76 0.75
N ILE A 2 -3.82 13.92 1.30
CA ILE A 2 -3.37 15.25 0.82
C ILE A 2 -1.85 15.43 0.90
N ILE A 3 -1.23 15.06 2.03
CA ILE A 3 0.23 15.18 2.22
C ILE A 3 1.00 14.33 1.20
N TYR A 4 0.57 13.09 0.97
CA TYR A 4 1.17 12.20 -0.03
C TYR A 4 1.13 12.81 -1.44
N TYR A 5 -0.04 13.34 -1.84
CA TYR A 5 -0.21 13.92 -3.17
C TYR A 5 0.63 15.18 -3.37
N SER A 6 0.69 16.06 -2.35
CA SER A 6 1.52 17.26 -2.39
C SER A 6 3.02 16.92 -2.49
N LEU A 7 3.48 15.90 -1.76
CA LEU A 7 4.87 15.44 -1.82
C LEU A 7 5.20 14.84 -3.19
N LEU A 8 4.31 13.98 -3.71
CA LEU A 8 4.49 13.34 -5.01
C LEU A 8 4.56 14.38 -6.13
N LEU A 9 3.65 15.37 -6.10
CA LEU A 9 3.62 16.43 -7.11
C LEU A 9 4.89 17.28 -7.07
N SER A 10 5.27 17.79 -5.90
CA SER A 10 6.46 18.63 -5.72
C SER A 10 7.75 17.91 -6.10
N ILE A 11 7.90 16.63 -5.75
CA ILE A 11 9.12 15.87 -6.06
C ILE A 11 9.12 15.43 -7.54
N SER A 12 7.95 15.14 -8.11
CA SER A 12 7.83 14.72 -9.52
C SER A 12 8.23 15.82 -10.49
N GLU A 13 8.07 17.09 -10.11
CA GLU A 13 8.53 18.24 -10.92
C GLU A 13 10.06 18.31 -11.05
N HIS A 14 10.81 17.71 -10.12
CA HIS A 14 12.28 17.80 -10.11
C HIS A 14 12.97 16.48 -10.46
N LEU A 15 12.42 15.35 -10.02
CA LEU A 15 13.07 14.03 -10.10
C LEU A 15 12.31 13.03 -10.99
N GLY A 16 11.19 13.45 -11.60
CA GLY A 16 10.32 12.59 -12.39
C GLY A 16 9.44 11.66 -11.56
N TYR A 17 8.45 11.05 -12.20
CA TYR A 17 7.37 10.32 -11.53
C TYR A 17 7.87 9.11 -10.70
N ASN A 18 8.76 8.29 -11.25
CA ASN A 18 9.21 7.05 -10.57
C ASN A 18 9.94 7.33 -9.24
N ALA A 19 10.86 8.31 -9.22
CA ALA A 19 11.59 8.67 -8.02
C ALA A 19 10.68 9.36 -7.00
N ALA A 20 9.80 10.26 -7.46
CA ALA A 20 8.83 10.94 -6.61
C ALA A 20 7.84 9.99 -5.95
N TYR A 21 7.38 8.98 -6.70
CA TYR A 21 6.52 7.93 -6.19
C TYR A 21 7.21 7.13 -5.08
N ALA A 22 8.46 6.67 -5.33
CA ALA A 22 9.22 5.89 -4.35
C ALA A 22 9.44 6.67 -3.05
N ILE A 23 9.86 7.93 -3.14
CA ILE A 23 10.13 8.76 -1.96
C ILE A 23 8.83 9.05 -1.18
N SER A 24 7.76 9.43 -1.87
CA SER A 24 6.49 9.80 -1.25
C SER A 24 5.79 8.61 -0.61
N SER A 25 5.83 7.45 -1.28
CA SER A 25 5.27 6.21 -0.74
C SER A 25 6.06 5.75 0.50
N VAL A 26 7.39 5.70 0.45
CA VAL A 26 8.23 5.31 1.59
C VAL A 26 8.01 6.26 2.78
N ALA A 27 8.01 7.58 2.55
CA ALA A 27 7.76 8.55 3.61
C ALA A 27 6.39 8.35 4.27
N THR A 28 5.35 8.06 3.48
CA THR A 28 4.00 7.82 3.98
C THR A 28 3.91 6.50 4.74
N VAL A 29 4.51 5.43 4.22
CA VAL A 29 4.57 4.12 4.87
C VAL A 29 5.30 4.21 6.21
N ILE A 30 6.44 4.90 6.28
CA ILE A 30 7.18 5.08 7.53
C ILE A 30 6.34 5.84 8.55
N LEU A 31 5.72 6.95 8.15
CA LEU A 31 4.91 7.77 9.05
C LEU A 31 3.72 6.98 9.60
N VAL A 32 3.02 6.24 8.73
CA VAL A 32 1.89 5.40 9.09
C VAL A 32 2.34 4.21 9.95
N ALA A 33 3.48 3.58 9.64
CA ALA A 33 4.03 2.47 10.41
C ALA A 33 4.48 2.90 11.81
N LEU A 34 5.14 4.05 11.93
CA LEU A 34 5.52 4.64 13.22
C LEU A 34 4.27 4.97 14.04
N TYR A 35 3.25 5.58 13.43
CA TYR A 35 1.99 5.85 14.12
C TYR A 35 1.28 4.57 14.57
N ALA A 36 1.22 3.57 13.68
CA ALA A 36 0.63 2.27 13.96
C ALA A 36 1.38 1.54 15.09
N SER A 37 2.70 1.72 15.20
CA SER A 37 3.51 1.13 16.28
C SER A 37 3.11 1.62 17.67
N THR A 38 2.49 2.80 17.77
CA THR A 38 2.06 3.39 19.04
C THR A 38 0.74 2.81 19.56
N PHE A 39 -0.13 2.33 18.67
CA PHE A 39 -1.46 1.81 19.03
C PHE A 39 -1.59 0.28 18.91
N LEU A 40 -0.80 -0.37 18.05
CA LEU A 40 -0.83 -1.83 17.94
C LEU A 40 0.04 -2.50 19.01
N PRO A 41 -0.50 -3.49 19.75
CA PRO A 41 0.18 -4.09 20.91
C PRO A 41 1.34 -5.03 20.56
N GLY A 42 1.54 -5.39 19.28
CA GLY A 42 2.52 -6.41 18.88
C GLY A 42 3.34 -6.03 17.65
N LYS A 43 4.68 -6.20 17.74
CA LYS A 43 5.64 -5.97 16.64
C LYS A 43 5.30 -6.78 15.38
N SER A 44 4.78 -8.00 15.52
CA SER A 44 4.32 -8.81 14.39
C SER A 44 3.11 -8.20 13.68
N MET A 45 2.20 -7.57 14.41
CA MET A 45 1.00 -6.96 13.85
C MET A 45 1.33 -5.63 13.15
N VAL A 46 2.26 -4.85 13.72
CA VAL A 46 2.86 -3.66 13.09
C VAL A 46 3.61 -4.03 11.81
N GLY A 47 4.41 -5.10 11.84
CA GLY A 47 5.12 -5.61 10.67
C GLY A 47 4.15 -6.07 9.57
N LEU A 48 3.09 -6.80 9.93
CA LEU A 48 2.05 -7.23 8.98
C LEU A 48 1.31 -6.04 8.36
N PHE A 49 0.95 -5.04 9.17
CA PHE A 49 0.29 -3.82 8.70
C PHE A 49 1.18 -3.00 7.77
N THR A 50 2.47 -2.86 8.12
CA THR A 50 3.46 -2.15 7.30
C THR A 50 3.71 -2.89 6.00
N GLY A 51 3.83 -4.23 6.03
CA GLY A 51 3.97 -5.06 4.84
C GLY A 51 2.76 -4.97 3.91
N LEU A 52 1.54 -4.93 4.47
CA LEU A 52 0.32 -4.71 3.70
C LEU A 52 0.31 -3.34 3.03
N MET A 53 0.71 -2.28 3.74
CA MET A 53 0.86 -0.93 3.18
C MET A 53 1.86 -0.90 2.03
N VAL A 54 3.04 -1.50 2.19
CA VAL A 54 4.07 -1.58 1.13
C VAL A 54 3.55 -2.35 -0.08
N ALA A 55 2.90 -3.49 0.12
CA ALA A 55 2.30 -4.27 -0.96
C ALA A 55 1.24 -3.47 -1.72
N PHE A 56 0.42 -2.69 -1.00
CA PHE A 56 -0.63 -1.87 -1.58
C PHE A 56 -0.06 -0.72 -2.45
N TYR A 57 0.92 0.03 -1.94
CA TYR A 57 1.60 1.06 -2.74
C TYR A 57 2.40 0.44 -3.89
N GLY A 58 3.05 -0.71 -3.70
CA GLY A 58 3.70 -1.43 -4.79
C GLY A 58 2.73 -1.84 -5.91
N PHE A 59 1.53 -2.31 -5.55
CA PHE A 59 0.49 -2.65 -6.50
C PHE A 59 0.00 -1.43 -7.30
N ILE A 60 -0.21 -0.29 -6.62
CA ILE A 60 -0.57 0.97 -7.28
C ILE A 60 0.53 1.41 -8.26
N PHE A 61 1.80 1.27 -7.91
CA PHE A 61 2.91 1.59 -8.81
C PHE A 61 2.86 0.77 -10.11
N VAL A 62 2.62 -0.53 -10.01
CA VAL A 62 2.49 -1.43 -11.19
C VAL A 62 1.30 -1.02 -12.05
N ILE A 63 0.16 -0.68 -11.44
CA ILE A 63 -1.03 -0.19 -12.15
C ILE A 63 -0.71 1.09 -12.93
N VAL A 64 -0.07 2.06 -12.29
CA VAL A 64 0.20 3.35 -12.94
C VAL A 64 1.22 3.21 -14.07
N GLN A 65 2.22 2.33 -13.94
CA GLN A 65 3.15 2.05 -15.04
C GLN A 65 2.50 1.31 -16.21
N ALA A 66 1.46 0.51 -15.94
CA ALA A 66 0.73 -0.20 -16.98
C ALA A 66 -0.25 0.74 -17.71
N GLN A 67 0.29 1.60 -18.57
CA GLN A 67 -0.48 2.65 -19.26
C GLN A 67 -1.70 2.09 -20.05
N ASP A 68 -1.55 0.94 -20.71
CA ASP A 68 -2.61 0.30 -21.50
C ASP A 68 -3.28 -0.90 -20.82
N TYR A 69 -2.63 -1.51 -19.82
CA TYR A 69 -3.11 -2.73 -19.13
C TYR A 69 -3.57 -2.45 -17.69
N SER A 70 -3.66 -1.19 -17.29
CA SER A 70 -4.01 -0.75 -15.94
C SER A 70 -5.28 -1.40 -15.40
N LEU A 71 -6.33 -1.47 -16.24
CA LEU A 71 -7.63 -2.06 -15.88
C LEU A 71 -7.55 -3.58 -15.70
N LEU A 72 -6.77 -4.25 -16.55
CA LEU A 72 -6.60 -5.71 -16.53
C LEU A 72 -5.79 -6.15 -15.30
N ILE A 73 -4.65 -5.50 -15.05
CA ILE A 73 -3.79 -5.80 -13.90
C ILE A 73 -4.49 -5.41 -12.60
N GLY A 74 -5.19 -4.27 -12.60
CA GLY A 74 -6.00 -3.80 -11.47
C GLY A 74 -7.09 -4.79 -11.08
N SER A 75 -7.87 -5.29 -12.06
CA SER A 75 -8.95 -6.25 -11.80
C SER A 75 -8.43 -7.62 -11.35
N MET A 76 -7.36 -8.16 -11.96
CA MET A 76 -6.75 -9.40 -11.50
C MET A 76 -6.17 -9.27 -10.08
N GLY A 77 -5.51 -8.16 -9.76
CA GLY A 77 -4.97 -7.94 -8.42
C GLY A 77 -6.05 -7.76 -7.36
N LEU A 78 -7.12 -7.02 -7.65
CA LEU A 78 -8.28 -6.91 -6.76
C LEU A 78 -8.93 -8.28 -6.52
N PHE A 79 -9.09 -9.08 -7.57
CA PHE A 79 -9.61 -10.45 -7.45
C PHE A 79 -8.72 -11.32 -6.54
N ALA A 80 -7.40 -11.27 -6.73
CA ALA A 80 -6.45 -11.98 -5.89
C ALA A 80 -6.49 -11.53 -4.43
N ILE A 81 -6.55 -10.22 -4.17
CA ILE A 81 -6.66 -9.66 -2.80
C ILE A 81 -7.93 -10.18 -2.12
N ILE A 82 -9.08 -10.14 -2.81
CA ILE A 82 -10.34 -10.66 -2.28
C ILE A 82 -10.24 -12.17 -2.02
N ALA A 83 -9.67 -12.95 -2.95
CA ALA A 83 -9.49 -14.39 -2.78
C ALA A 83 -8.63 -14.72 -1.54
N VAL A 84 -7.54 -13.96 -1.32
CA VAL A 84 -6.69 -14.08 -0.14
C VAL A 84 -7.48 -13.72 1.14
N ILE A 85 -8.21 -12.60 1.14
CA ILE A 85 -9.04 -12.20 2.29
C ILE A 85 -10.09 -13.27 2.59
N MET A 86 -10.76 -13.83 1.58
CA MET A 86 -11.75 -14.90 1.76
C MET A 86 -11.11 -16.17 2.35
N TYR A 87 -9.91 -16.52 1.87
CA TYR A 87 -9.18 -17.69 2.38
C TYR A 87 -8.75 -17.51 3.85
N PHE A 88 -8.19 -16.34 4.21
CA PHE A 88 -7.74 -16.06 5.57
C PHE A 88 -8.92 -15.81 6.53
N SER A 89 -9.98 -15.13 6.09
CA SER A 89 -11.19 -14.90 6.88
C SER A 89 -11.84 -16.22 7.32
N ARG A 90 -11.69 -17.29 6.53
CA ARG A 90 -12.18 -18.63 6.85
C ARG A 90 -11.58 -19.24 8.13
N ARG A 91 -10.42 -18.75 8.58
CA ARG A 91 -9.72 -19.20 9.79
C ARG A 91 -9.93 -18.28 10.99
N ILE A 92 -10.58 -17.13 10.79
CA ILE A 92 -10.90 -16.19 11.86
C ILE A 92 -12.21 -16.68 12.51
N ALA A 93 -12.11 -17.23 13.72
CA ALA A 93 -13.28 -17.52 14.54
C ALA A 93 -13.82 -16.18 15.06
N TRP A 94 -14.78 -15.60 14.35
CA TRP A 94 -15.38 -14.29 14.62
C TRP A 94 -16.23 -14.24 15.91
N TYR A 95 -16.46 -15.38 16.56
CA TYR A 95 -17.32 -15.46 17.75
C TYR A 95 -16.51 -15.78 19.01
N LYS A 96 -16.51 -14.81 19.95
CA LYS A 96 -16.43 -15.03 21.38
C LYS A 96 -17.42 -14.11 22.07
#